data_AF-A0A1Q7BHW0-F1
#
_entry.id   AF-A0A1Q7BHW0-F1
#
_cell.length_a   1.000
_cell.length_b   1.000
_cell.length_c   1.000
_cell.angle_alpha   90.00
_cell.angle_beta   90.00
_cell.angle_gamma   90.00
#
_symmetry.space_group_name_H-M   'P 1'
#
loop_
_entity.id
_entity.type
_entity.pdbx_description
1 polymer ?
#
loop_
_entity_poly.entity_id
_entity_poly.type
_entity_poly.pdbx_seq_one_letter_code
_entity_poly.pdbx_strand_id
1 'polypeptide(L)'
;MRSRRWLAAAVCASLAVQIGVFAGFPLPLLAMRPASAANPPAPVAPPAAVNPTPSVQVVTSPGPTQVGQGSITQDTVWGPQGSPYVVKSLTVTNRASLTLLPGTVVKLDAAAVITVMTGSQILALGTPGAHVVTDVAFG
;
A
#
# COMPACT_ATOMS: atom_id res chain seq x y z
N MET A 1 9.69 14.57 45.19
CA MET A 1 8.86 13.71 44.32
C MET A 1 8.08 14.64 43.39
N ARG A 2 8.43 14.94 42.12
CA ARG A 2 8.66 14.09 40.92
C ARG A 2 7.61 12.97 40.85
N SER A 3 6.72 12.83 39.87
CA SER A 3 6.63 13.37 38.50
C SER A 3 5.17 13.17 38.02
N ARG A 4 4.44 14.23 37.65
CA ARG A 4 4.16 14.69 36.27
C ARG A 4 3.36 13.71 35.39
N ARG A 5 2.03 13.89 35.41
CA ARG A 5 1.07 13.47 34.39
C ARG A 5 1.25 14.39 33.18
N TRP A 6 1.55 13.84 32.00
CA TRP A 6 1.64 14.59 30.76
C TRP A 6 0.50 14.19 29.82
N LEU A 7 -0.51 15.05 29.76
CA LEU A 7 -1.39 15.22 28.61
C LEU A 7 -0.70 16.24 27.70
N ALA A 8 -0.16 15.81 26.57
CA ALA A 8 0.43 16.71 25.59
C ALA A 8 -0.65 17.14 24.60
N ALA A 9 -1.10 18.38 24.79
CA ALA A 9 -1.99 19.12 23.91
C ALA A 9 -1.31 19.40 22.55
N ALA A 10 -2.11 19.33 21.49
CA ALA A 10 -1.73 19.76 20.15
C ALA A 10 -1.51 21.28 20.14
N VAL A 11 -0.27 21.70 19.82
CA VAL A 11 0.06 23.09 19.54
C VAL A 11 -0.02 23.28 18.02
N CYS A 12 -1.13 23.88 17.58
CA CYS A 12 -1.24 24.52 16.28
C CYS A 12 -0.47 25.85 16.33
N ALA A 13 0.66 25.92 15.63
CA ALA A 13 1.38 27.18 15.43
C ALA A 13 0.99 27.77 14.06
N SER A 14 0.09 28.74 14.11
CA SER A 14 -0.31 29.60 13.01
C SER A 14 0.84 30.55 12.62
N LEU A 15 1.20 30.58 11.35
CA LEU A 15 2.03 31.65 10.77
C LEU A 15 1.09 32.72 10.20
N ALA A 16 0.96 33.83 10.92
CA ALA A 16 0.36 35.05 10.42
C ALA A 16 1.47 36.00 9.95
N VAL A 17 1.46 36.38 8.67
CA VAL A 17 2.20 37.53 8.15
C VAL A 17 1.18 38.66 7.94
N GLN A 18 1.23 39.64 8.83
CA GLN A 18 0.58 40.97 8.72
C GLN A 18 1.29 41.76 7.58
N ILE A 19 0.80 42.82 6.91
CA ILE A 19 0.35 44.14 7.42
C ILE A 19 -0.16 45.00 6.24
N GLY A 20 -1.25 45.77 6.44
CA GLY A 20 -1.62 47.05 5.74
C GLY A 20 -1.85 47.02 4.21
N VAL A 21 -2.57 47.92 3.55
CA VAL A 21 -3.12 49.23 3.93
C VAL A 21 -3.98 49.74 2.74
N PHE A 22 -4.98 50.58 3.05
CA PHE A 22 -5.65 51.61 2.23
C PHE A 22 -6.58 51.27 1.04
N ALA A 23 -7.87 51.55 1.30
CA ALA A 23 -8.74 52.50 0.61
C ALA A 23 -8.44 52.89 -0.85
N GLY A 24 -9.46 52.69 -1.70
CA GLY A 24 -9.71 53.54 -2.87
C GLY A 24 -9.61 52.81 -4.19
N PHE A 25 -10.71 52.19 -4.64
CA PHE A 25 -10.97 52.04 -6.06
C PHE A 25 -12.48 52.23 -6.34
N PRO A 26 -12.87 53.24 -7.13
CA PRO A 26 -14.26 53.48 -7.49
C PRO A 26 -14.76 52.38 -8.42
N LEU A 27 -16.00 51.92 -8.22
CA LEU A 27 -16.67 50.92 -9.05
C LEU A 27 -17.10 51.56 -10.39
N PRO A 28 -16.57 51.15 -11.57
CA PRO A 28 -17.24 51.43 -12.82
C PRO A 28 -18.36 50.40 -13.04
N LEU A 29 -19.57 50.92 -13.23
CA LEU A 29 -20.80 50.20 -13.56
C LEU A 29 -20.61 49.41 -14.86
N LEU A 30 -20.25 48.12 -14.74
CA LEU A 30 -20.10 47.22 -15.88
C LEU A 30 -21.45 46.55 -16.18
N ALA A 31 -21.95 46.77 -17.39
CA ALA A 31 -23.18 46.20 -17.93
C ALA A 31 -23.35 44.72 -17.58
N MET A 32 -24.53 44.38 -17.05
CA MET A 32 -24.95 43.03 -16.72
C MET A 32 -25.06 42.20 -18.00
N ARG A 33 -23.96 41.55 -18.37
CA ARG A 33 -23.94 40.46 -19.36
C ARG A 33 -24.79 39.35 -18.75
N PRO A 34 -25.83 38.81 -19.40
CA PRO A 34 -26.36 37.54 -18.94
C PRO A 34 -25.19 36.56 -18.95
N ALA A 35 -24.87 35.99 -17.78
CA ALA A 35 -23.91 34.91 -17.71
C ALA A 35 -24.46 33.81 -18.61
N SER A 36 -23.87 33.65 -19.81
CA SER A 36 -23.95 32.38 -20.51
C SER A 36 -23.39 31.39 -19.51
N ALA A 37 -24.27 30.57 -18.93
CA ALA A 37 -23.86 29.42 -18.16
C ALA A 37 -23.05 28.56 -19.12
N ALA A 38 -21.74 28.78 -19.16
CA ALA A 38 -20.83 27.78 -19.66
C ALA A 38 -21.21 26.51 -18.90
N ASN A 39 -21.64 25.49 -19.65
CA ASN A 39 -22.00 24.21 -19.06
C ASN A 39 -20.92 23.85 -18.03
N PRO A 40 -21.31 23.44 -16.81
CA PRO A 40 -20.33 23.02 -15.82
C PRO A 40 -19.43 21.96 -16.47
N PRO A 41 -18.10 22.02 -16.28
CA PRO A 41 -17.23 20.97 -16.79
C PRO A 41 -17.81 19.64 -16.31
N ALA A 42 -18.10 18.73 -17.25
CA ALA A 42 -18.59 17.40 -16.92
C ALA A 42 -17.67 16.82 -15.83
N PRO A 43 -18.21 16.13 -14.80
CA PRO A 43 -17.40 15.55 -13.74
C PRO A 43 -16.25 14.78 -14.39
N VAL A 44 -15.02 15.25 -14.19
CA VAL A 44 -13.85 14.53 -14.68
C VAL A 44 -13.87 13.20 -13.94
N ALA A 45 -14.20 12.13 -14.66
CA ALA A 45 -14.20 10.80 -14.06
C ALA A 45 -12.85 10.62 -13.37
N PRO A 46 -12.80 10.15 -12.10
CA PRO A 46 -11.55 9.86 -11.43
C PRO A 46 -10.66 9.06 -12.40
N PRO A 47 -9.35 9.36 -12.46
CA PRO A 47 -8.44 8.54 -13.26
C PRO A 47 -8.74 7.08 -12.95
N ALA A 48 -9.03 6.28 -13.98
CA ALA A 48 -9.30 4.86 -13.80
C ALA A 48 -8.21 4.32 -12.88
N ALA A 49 -8.60 3.64 -11.80
CA ALA A 49 -7.63 3.01 -10.91
C ALA A 49 -6.81 2.03 -11.76
N VAL A 50 -5.63 2.47 -12.18
CA VAL A 50 -4.62 1.64 -12.82
C VAL A 50 -4.08 0.74 -11.72
N ASN A 51 -4.80 -0.36 -11.46
CA ASN A 51 -4.23 -1.48 -10.73
C ASN A 51 -3.27 -2.15 -11.72
N PRO A 52 -1.94 -2.04 -11.57
CA PRO A 52 -1.04 -2.85 -12.37
C PRO A 52 -1.50 -4.31 -12.21
N THR A 53 -1.74 -5.01 -13.31
CA THR A 53 -2.17 -6.40 -13.23
C THR A 53 -1.04 -7.17 -12.54
N PRO A 54 -1.29 -7.82 -11.39
CA PRO A 54 -0.26 -8.58 -10.71
C PRO A 54 0.30 -9.63 -11.66
N SER A 55 1.63 -9.76 -11.68
CA SER A 55 2.31 -10.76 -12.51
C SER A 55 2.03 -12.15 -11.95
N VAL A 56 1.06 -12.87 -12.53
CA VAL A 56 0.78 -14.26 -12.18
C VAL A 56 1.81 -15.16 -12.86
N GLN A 57 2.81 -15.61 -12.12
CA GLN A 57 3.68 -16.70 -12.57
C GLN A 57 2.85 -18.00 -12.52
N VAL A 58 2.41 -18.51 -13.66
CA VAL A 58 1.75 -19.82 -13.74
C VAL A 58 2.82 -20.89 -13.53
N VAL A 59 2.96 -21.38 -12.30
CA VAL A 59 3.78 -22.54 -12.00
C VAL A 59 3.05 -23.78 -12.54
N THR A 60 3.49 -24.30 -13.69
CA THR A 60 2.88 -25.45 -14.39
C THR A 60 3.36 -26.81 -13.91
N SER A 61 4.17 -26.87 -12.85
CA SER A 61 4.57 -28.13 -12.23
C SER A 61 3.99 -28.20 -10.81
N PRO A 62 3.09 -29.15 -10.51
CA PRO A 62 2.73 -29.46 -9.13
C PRO A 62 4.01 -29.86 -8.40
N GLY A 63 4.46 -29.05 -7.45
CA GLY A 63 5.73 -29.30 -6.78
C GLY A 63 6.20 -28.14 -5.92
N PRO A 64 7.24 -28.37 -5.10
CA PRO A 64 7.80 -27.34 -4.25
C PRO A 64 8.38 -26.21 -5.09
N THR A 65 7.86 -24.99 -4.93
CA THR A 65 8.45 -23.80 -5.55
C THR A 65 9.63 -23.35 -4.71
N GLN A 66 10.83 -23.45 -5.28
CA GLN A 66 12.06 -22.97 -4.63
C GLN A 66 12.15 -21.45 -4.78
N VAL A 67 11.91 -20.73 -3.70
CA VAL A 67 12.14 -19.29 -3.59
C VAL A 67 13.54 -19.13 -3.00
N GLY A 68 14.51 -18.89 -3.88
CA GLY A 68 15.90 -18.65 -3.50
C GLY A 68 16.07 -17.37 -2.66
N GLN A 69 17.25 -16.77 -2.73
CA GLN A 69 17.45 -15.44 -2.15
C GLN A 69 17.00 -14.38 -3.15
N GLY A 70 16.12 -13.47 -2.73
CA GLY A 70 15.62 -12.45 -3.65
C GLY A 70 14.71 -11.42 -3.01
N SER A 71 14.24 -10.50 -3.85
CA SER A 71 13.28 -9.46 -3.46
C SER A 71 11.99 -9.54 -4.27
N ILE A 72 10.87 -9.29 -3.58
CA ILE A 72 9.58 -9.05 -4.21
C ILE A 72 9.43 -7.54 -4.32
N THR A 73 9.51 -7.04 -5.55
CA THR A 73 9.44 -5.61 -5.88
C THR A 73 8.11 -5.21 -6.52
N GLN A 74 7.24 -6.18 -6.77
CA GLN A 74 5.92 -6.01 -7.38
C GLN A 74 4.91 -6.94 -6.70
N ASP A 75 3.63 -6.60 -6.81
CA ASP A 75 2.56 -7.40 -6.23
C ASP A 75 2.60 -8.84 -6.76
N THR A 76 2.69 -9.78 -5.82
CA THR A 76 2.90 -11.19 -6.09
C THR A 76 1.87 -12.01 -5.34
N VAL A 77 1.29 -13.00 -6.01
CA VAL A 77 0.31 -13.90 -5.42
C VAL A 77 0.88 -15.32 -5.39
N TRP A 78 0.92 -15.91 -4.20
CA TRP A 78 1.26 -17.32 -4.00
C TRP A 78 0.00 -18.12 -3.74
N GLY A 79 -0.17 -19.18 -4.52
CA GLY A 79 -1.30 -20.09 -4.41
C GLY A 79 -0.91 -21.51 -4.03
N PRO A 80 -1.87 -22.34 -3.60
CA PRO A 80 -1.64 -23.73 -3.21
C PRO A 80 -1.03 -24.59 -4.33
N GLN A 81 -1.19 -24.20 -5.59
CA GLN A 81 -0.64 -24.90 -6.75
C GLN A 81 0.91 -24.95 -6.76
N GLY A 82 1.56 -23.91 -6.22
CA GLY A 82 3.02 -23.84 -6.09
C GLY A 82 3.54 -24.24 -4.72
N SER A 83 2.65 -24.74 -3.85
CA SER A 83 2.95 -25.13 -2.48
C SER A 83 3.66 -26.49 -2.43
N PRO A 84 4.65 -26.69 -1.54
CA PRO A 84 5.19 -25.72 -0.59
C PRO A 84 6.20 -24.74 -1.24
N TYR A 85 6.14 -23.47 -0.85
CA TYR A 85 7.15 -22.46 -1.21
C TYR A 85 8.31 -22.56 -0.22
N VAL A 86 9.47 -23.04 -0.66
CA VAL A 86 10.66 -23.14 0.18
C VAL A 86 11.48 -21.86 0.03
N VAL A 87 11.55 -21.06 1.10
CA VAL A 87 12.14 -19.72 1.12
C VAL A 87 13.48 -19.74 1.84
N LYS A 88 14.54 -19.32 1.14
CA LYS A 88 15.88 -19.12 1.73
C LYS A 88 16.08 -17.75 2.37
N SER A 89 15.74 -16.67 1.65
CA SER A 89 15.73 -15.30 2.20
C SER A 89 14.90 -14.43 1.28
N LEU A 90 13.98 -13.65 1.83
CA LEU A 90 13.05 -12.87 1.03
C LEU A 90 12.93 -11.45 1.55
N THR A 91 13.06 -10.46 0.66
CA THR A 91 12.80 -9.07 1.00
C THR A 91 11.62 -8.56 0.19
N VAL A 92 10.49 -8.27 0.84
CA VAL A 92 9.36 -7.57 0.21
C VAL A 92 9.65 -6.08 0.29
N THR A 93 9.75 -5.43 -0.86
CA THR A 93 10.15 -4.02 -0.99
C THR A 93 9.35 -3.30 -2.06
N ASN A 94 9.68 -2.03 -2.32
CA ASN A 94 9.06 -1.20 -3.34
C ASN A 94 7.54 -1.06 -3.15
N ARG A 95 7.07 -1.09 -1.90
CA ARG A 95 5.64 -1.07 -1.53
C ARG A 95 4.84 -2.23 -2.13
N ALA A 96 5.49 -3.34 -2.44
CA ALA A 96 4.83 -4.51 -2.98
C ALA A 96 4.00 -5.25 -1.93
N SER A 97 2.96 -5.93 -2.40
CA SER A 97 2.09 -6.82 -1.63
C SER A 97 2.34 -8.27 -2.01
N LEU A 98 2.73 -9.10 -1.04
CA LEU A 98 2.74 -10.55 -1.18
C LEU A 98 1.43 -11.13 -0.64
N THR A 99 0.60 -11.69 -1.52
CA THR A 99 -0.68 -12.30 -1.13
C THR A 99 -0.55 -13.82 -1.10
N LEU A 100 -0.80 -14.42 0.05
CA LEU A 100 -0.86 -15.87 0.26
C LEU A 100 -2.32 -16.31 0.21
N LEU A 101 -2.70 -17.07 -0.81
CA LEU A 101 -4.05 -17.59 -0.97
C LEU A 101 -4.34 -18.73 0.04
N PRO A 102 -5.61 -19.04 0.33
CA PRO A 102 -5.98 -20.14 1.22
C PRO A 102 -5.31 -21.46 0.82
N GLY A 103 -4.81 -22.21 1.80
CA GLY A 103 -4.13 -23.50 1.58
C GLY A 103 -2.65 -23.39 1.15
N THR A 104 -2.09 -22.18 1.10
CA THR A 104 -0.68 -21.99 0.76
C THR A 104 0.23 -22.39 1.92
N VAL A 105 1.24 -23.22 1.65
CA VAL A 105 2.29 -23.58 2.61
C VAL A 105 3.59 -22.87 2.23
N VAL A 106 4.16 -22.14 3.18
CA VAL A 106 5.46 -21.49 3.07
C VAL A 106 6.40 -22.16 4.07
N LYS A 107 7.52 -22.70 3.58
CA LYS A 107 8.55 -23.33 4.40
C LYS A 107 9.79 -22.45 4.40
N LEU A 108 10.25 -22.07 5.58
CA LEU A 108 11.47 -21.28 5.78
C LEU A 108 12.64 -22.23 5.97
N ASP A 109 13.73 -22.06 5.21
CA ASP A 109 15.00 -22.75 5.48
C ASP A 109 15.54 -22.38 6.88
N ALA A 110 16.44 -23.20 7.44
CA ALA A 110 16.91 -23.14 8.82
C ALA A 110 17.62 -21.83 9.27
N ALA A 111 17.73 -20.83 8.40
CA ALA A 111 18.21 -19.49 8.71
C ALA A 111 17.49 -18.41 7.89
N ALA A 112 16.33 -18.73 7.34
CA ALA A 112 15.62 -17.85 6.43
C ALA A 112 14.96 -16.70 7.17
N VAL A 113 15.15 -15.51 6.62
CA VAL A 113 14.51 -14.28 7.10
C VAL A 113 13.63 -13.72 5.99
N ILE A 114 12.40 -13.36 6.36
CA ILE A 114 11.53 -12.54 5.53
C ILE A 114 11.57 -11.11 6.07
N THR A 115 12.07 -10.19 5.26
CA THR A 115 12.14 -8.76 5.58
C THR A 115 11.05 -8.02 4.83
N VAL A 116 10.26 -7.20 5.51
CA VAL A 116 9.24 -6.34 4.88
C VAL A 116 9.67 -4.89 5.03
N MET A 117 9.97 -4.23 3.92
CA MET A 117 10.37 -2.82 3.91
C MET A 117 9.17 -1.88 4.04
N THR A 118 9.41 -0.65 4.49
CA THR A 118 8.38 0.36 4.73
C THR A 118 7.41 0.51 3.55
N GLY A 119 6.12 0.34 3.83
CA GLY A 119 5.04 0.44 2.85
C GLY A 119 4.78 -0.83 2.05
N SER A 120 5.53 -1.91 2.29
CA SER A 120 5.28 -3.24 1.72
C SER A 120 4.47 -4.09 2.72
N GLN A 121 3.84 -5.16 2.25
CA GLN A 121 2.99 -6.00 3.10
C GLN A 121 2.96 -7.47 2.68
N ILE A 122 2.57 -8.32 3.64
CA ILE A 122 2.25 -9.74 3.40
C ILE A 122 0.81 -9.96 3.87
N LEU A 123 -0.03 -10.42 2.96
CA LEU A 123 -1.45 -10.65 3.19
C LEU A 123 -1.73 -12.15 3.16
N ALA A 124 -2.03 -12.75 4.31
CA ALA A 124 -2.42 -14.15 4.42
C ALA A 124 -3.95 -14.29 4.42
N LEU A 125 -4.50 -14.84 3.34
CA LEU A 125 -5.94 -14.97 3.11
C LEU A 125 -6.47 -16.37 3.44
N GLY A 126 -5.99 -16.98 4.53
CA GLY A 126 -6.46 -18.30 4.98
C GLY A 126 -7.97 -18.31 5.27
N THR A 127 -8.62 -19.44 5.02
CA THR A 127 -10.02 -19.69 5.42
C THR A 127 -10.08 -20.82 6.46
N PRO A 128 -11.19 -20.99 7.19
CA PRO A 128 -11.34 -22.09 8.15
C PRO A 128 -11.19 -23.49 7.54
N GLY A 129 -11.41 -23.64 6.23
CA GLY A 129 -11.21 -24.90 5.51
C GLY A 129 -9.86 -25.01 4.78
N ALA A 130 -9.08 -23.93 4.72
CA ALA A 130 -7.82 -23.87 4.00
C ALA A 130 -6.90 -22.80 4.61
N HIS A 131 -6.15 -23.22 5.62
CA HIS A 131 -5.21 -22.36 6.34
C HIS A 131 -3.99 -21.98 5.48
N VAL A 132 -3.43 -20.81 5.73
CA VAL A 132 -2.06 -20.48 5.30
C VAL A 132 -1.12 -21.00 6.38
N VAL A 133 -0.15 -21.83 6.01
CA VAL A 133 0.78 -22.46 6.95
C VAL A 133 2.19 -21.94 6.70
N THR A 134 2.80 -21.39 7.74
CA THR A 134 4.22 -20.99 7.75
C THR A 134 4.97 -21.94 8.69
N ASP A 135 5.88 -22.74 8.15
CA ASP A 135 6.62 -23.76 8.91
C ASP A 135 8.13 -23.65 8.63
N VAL A 136 8.97 -24.29 9.43
CA VAL A 136 10.41 -24.38 9.21
C VAL A 136 10.71 -25.69 8.48
N ALA A 137 11.48 -25.63 7.41
CA ALA A 137 12.01 -26.83 6.78
C ALA A 137 13.07 -27.46 7.71
N PHE A 138 12.70 -28.53 8.42
CA PHE A 138 13.68 -29.39 9.06
C PHE A 138 14.36 -30.24 7.97
N GLY A 139 15.66 -30.02 7.79
CA GLY A 139 16.54 -30.85 6.96
C GLY A 139 17.05 -32.06 7.70
#